data_AF-A0A1M5EQ28-F1
#
_entry.id   AF-A0A1M5EQ28-F1
#
_cell.length_a   1.000
_cell.length_b   1.000
_cell.length_c   1.000
_cell.angle_alpha   90.00
_cell.angle_beta   90.00
_cell.angle_gamma   90.00
#
_symmetry.space_group_name_H-M   'P 1'
#
loop_
_entity.id
_entity.type
_entity.pdbx_description
1 polymer ?
#
loop_
_entity_poly.entity_id
_entity_poly.type
_entity_poly.pdbx_seq_one_letter_code
_entity_poly.pdbx_strand_id
1 'polypeptide(L)'
;MNLLIDSNVILDMVQHREPFFLESKEIIAECIRQSHLGFVTAHSLCDIYYILRKDMSAEQRLKLVNMFCQFFTVIPETASDFMTVTEKPNTEDLEDGLQQQCAARLKLD
;
A
#
# COMPACT_ATOMS: atom_id res chain seq x y z
N MET A 1 -4.73 10.90 11.92
CA MET A 1 -3.48 10.14 11.73
C MET A 1 -3.26 9.98 10.24
N ASN A 2 -2.01 9.98 9.80
CA ASN A 2 -1.66 9.82 8.40
C ASN A 2 -1.04 8.43 8.25
N LEU A 3 -1.78 7.50 7.65
CA LEU A 3 -1.45 6.08 7.66
C LEU A 3 -0.91 5.66 6.30
N LEU A 4 0.29 5.10 6.25
CA LEU A 4 0.73 4.36 5.07
C LEU A 4 0.20 2.93 5.16
N ILE A 5 -0.66 2.55 4.21
CA ILE A 5 -1.19 1.19 4.16
C ILE A 5 -0.21 0.29 3.41
N ASP A 6 0.35 -0.68 4.12
CA ASP A 6 1.16 -1.77 3.59
C ASP A 6 0.35 -2.62 2.59
N SER A 7 1.02 -3.08 1.52
CA SER A 7 0.46 -4.03 0.55
C SER A 7 -0.19 -5.25 1.21
N ASN A 8 0.41 -5.82 2.25
CA ASN A 8 -0.11 -7.01 2.93
C ASN A 8 -1.46 -6.72 3.59
N VAL A 9 -1.64 -5.56 4.23
CA VAL A 9 -2.94 -5.15 4.80
C VAL A 9 -4.02 -5.09 3.71
N ILE A 10 -3.68 -4.57 2.52
CA ILE A 10 -4.61 -4.55 1.39
C ILE A 10 -4.93 -5.96 0.91
N LEU A 11 -3.91 -6.82 0.77
CA LEU A 11 -4.10 -8.20 0.33
C LEU A 11 -4.91 -9.01 1.36
N ASP A 12 -4.72 -8.77 2.64
CA ASP A 12 -5.44 -9.44 3.73
C ASP A 12 -6.94 -9.10 3.67
N MET A 13 -7.28 -7.82 3.46
CA MET A 13 -8.66 -7.40 3.22
C MET A 13 -9.24 -8.03 1.94
N VAL A 14 -8.51 -7.98 0.82
CA VAL A 14 -9.05 -8.40 -0.49
C VAL A 14 -9.20 -9.93 -0.57
N GLN A 15 -8.21 -10.68 -0.09
CA GLN A 15 -8.17 -12.14 -0.17
C GLN A 15 -8.75 -12.83 1.07
N HIS A 16 -9.22 -12.07 2.06
CA HIS A 16 -9.78 -12.60 3.31
C HIS A 16 -8.76 -13.48 4.07
N ARG A 17 -7.53 -12.99 4.22
CA ARG A 17 -6.44 -13.75 4.87
C ARG A 17 -6.53 -13.60 6.38
N GLU A 18 -6.62 -14.73 7.06
CA GLU A 18 -6.58 -14.80 8.52
C GLU A 18 -5.12 -14.83 9.03
N PRO A 19 -4.84 -14.26 10.21
CA PRO A 19 -5.79 -13.75 11.20
C PRO A 19 -6.15 -12.26 11.03
N PHE A 20 -5.55 -11.54 10.09
CA PHE A 20 -5.60 -10.07 10.04
C PHE A 20 -6.74 -9.50 9.19
N PHE A 21 -7.65 -10.34 8.70
CA PHE A 21 -8.70 -9.91 7.78
C PHE A 21 -9.59 -8.83 8.38
N LEU A 22 -10.04 -9.02 9.63
CA LEU A 22 -10.98 -8.10 10.27
C LEU A 22 -10.32 -6.75 10.56
N GLU A 23 -9.10 -6.76 11.09
CA GLU A 23 -8.32 -5.57 11.40
C GLU A 23 -7.99 -4.78 10.13
N SER A 24 -7.54 -5.47 9.08
CA SER A 24 -7.21 -4.87 7.78
C SER A 24 -8.43 -4.23 7.12
N LYS A 25 -9.58 -4.90 7.20
CA LYS A 25 -10.84 -4.36 6.69
C LYS A 25 -11.27 -3.11 7.46
N GLU A 26 -11.14 -3.10 8.78
CA GLU A 26 -11.55 -1.96 9.60
C GLU A 26 -10.68 -0.73 9.32
N ILE A 27 -9.35 -0.87 9.31
CA ILE A 27 -8.44 0.26 9.09
C ILE A 27 -8.62 0.90 7.71
N ILE A 28 -8.86 0.08 6.67
CA ILE A 28 -9.18 0.56 5.32
C ILE A 28 -10.53 1.28 5.32
N ALA A 29 -11.54 0.75 6.02
CA ALA A 29 -12.85 1.38 6.13
C ALA A 29 -12.79 2.72 6.89
N GLU A 30 -11.92 2.86 7.90
CA GLU A 30 -11.68 4.12 8.61
C GLU A 30 -11.02 5.17 7.71
N CYS A 31 -10.09 4.77 6.85
CA CYS A 31 -9.50 5.65 5.83
C CYS A 31 -10.55 6.12 4.82
N ILE A 32 -11.41 5.21 4.31
CA ILE A 32 -12.50 5.55 3.38
C ILE A 32 -13.52 6.49 4.03
N ARG A 33 -13.82 6.29 5.31
CA ARG A 33 -14.68 7.18 6.12
C ARG A 33 -14.00 8.49 6.54
N GLN A 34 -12.76 8.72 6.12
CA GLN A 34 -11.95 9.90 6.46
C GLN A 34 -11.73 10.10 7.97
N SER A 35 -11.80 9.02 8.76
CA SER A 35 -11.38 9.03 10.17
C SER A 35 -9.85 9.10 10.28
N HIS A 36 -9.16 8.57 9.27
CA HIS A 36 -7.72 8.70 9.04
C HIS A 36 -7.44 9.12 7.60
N LEU A 37 -6.32 9.81 7.37
CA LEU A 37 -5.84 10.07 6.02
C LEU A 37 -5.02 8.86 5.58
N GLY A 38 -5.54 8.10 4.61
CA GLY A 38 -4.86 6.93 4.08
C GLY A 38 -3.91 7.29 2.94
N PHE A 39 -2.74 6.66 2.95
CA PHE A 39 -1.70 6.75 1.93
C PHE A 39 -1.35 5.36 1.43
N VAL A 40 -0.95 5.27 0.17
CA VAL A 40 -0.40 4.07 -0.45
C VAL A 40 0.79 4.46 -1.33
N THR A 41 1.80 3.61 -1.44
CA THR A 41 2.87 3.82 -2.42
C THR A 41 2.41 3.43 -3.82
N ALA A 42 2.95 4.10 -4.85
CA ALA A 42 2.57 3.83 -6.23
C ALA A 42 2.97 2.42 -6.67
N HIS A 43 4.13 1.93 -6.21
CA HIS A 43 4.56 0.56 -6.50
C HIS A 43 3.62 -0.48 -5.86
N SER A 44 3.16 -0.29 -4.62
CA SER A 44 2.22 -1.21 -3.97
C SER A 44 0.95 -1.42 -4.78
N LEU A 45 0.40 -0.37 -5.41
CA LEU A 45 -0.76 -0.52 -6.30
C LEU A 45 -0.45 -1.40 -7.52
N CYS A 46 0.75 -1.29 -8.09
CA CYS A 46 1.20 -2.14 -9.19
C CYS A 46 1.37 -3.59 -8.73
N ASP A 47 1.98 -3.80 -7.56
CA ASP A 47 2.24 -5.12 -7.00
C ASP A 47 0.94 -5.83 -6.61
N ILE A 48 0.03 -5.13 -5.94
CA ILE A 48 -1.32 -5.63 -5.63
C ILE A 48 -2.07 -6.00 -6.92
N TYR A 49 -2.04 -5.12 -7.93
CA TYR A 49 -2.64 -5.41 -9.23
C TYR A 49 -2.03 -6.68 -9.84
N TYR A 50 -0.72 -6.85 -9.77
CA TYR A 50 -0.04 -8.03 -10.28
C TYR A 50 -0.40 -9.27 -9.47
N ILE A 51 -0.26 -9.26 -8.14
CA ILE A 51 -0.50 -10.40 -7.25
C ILE A 51 -1.92 -10.94 -7.42
N LEU A 52 -2.92 -10.06 -7.40
CA LEU A 52 -4.33 -10.43 -7.49
C LEU A 52 -4.75 -11.01 -8.85
N ARG A 53 -3.88 -11.01 -9.87
CA ARG A 53 -4.20 -11.60 -11.19
C ARG A 53 -4.54 -13.10 -11.12
N LYS A 54 -4.12 -13.77 -10.04
CA LYS A 54 -4.38 -15.19 -9.79
C LYS A 54 -5.83 -15.44 -9.34
N ASP A 55 -6.44 -14.44 -8.70
CA ASP A 55 -7.72 -14.60 -7.99
C ASP A 55 -8.83 -13.67 -8.54
N MET A 56 -8.48 -12.64 -9.30
CA MET A 56 -9.40 -11.59 -9.75
C MET A 56 -9.24 -11.27 -11.25
N SER A 57 -10.36 -10.95 -11.90
CA SER A 57 -10.39 -10.47 -13.28
C SER A 57 -9.66 -9.12 -13.42
N ALA A 58 -9.21 -8.79 -14.63
CA ALA A 58 -8.60 -7.48 -14.89
C ALA A 58 -9.54 -6.32 -14.54
N GLU A 59 -10.84 -6.46 -14.84
CA GLU A 59 -11.86 -5.45 -14.49
C GLU A 59 -11.95 -5.23 -12.97
N GLN A 60 -12.00 -6.31 -12.18
CA GLN A 60 -12.07 -6.21 -10.72
C GLN A 60 -10.82 -5.53 -10.15
N ARG A 61 -9.64 -5.86 -10.68
CA ARG A 61 -8.37 -5.26 -10.23
C ARG A 61 -8.25 -3.79 -10.61
N LEU A 62 -8.69 -3.39 -11.80
CA LEU A 62 -8.74 -1.98 -12.20
C LEU A 62 -9.71 -1.18 -11.32
N LYS A 63 -10.87 -1.74 -10.97
CA LYS A 63 -11.80 -1.11 -10.02
C LYS A 63 -11.18 -0.94 -8.63
N LEU A 64 -10.42 -1.93 -8.17
CA LEU A 64 -9.71 -1.85 -6.89
C LEU A 64 -8.69 -0.72 -6.90
N VAL A 65 -7.81 -0.65 -7.92
CA VAL A 65 -6.82 0.43 -8.04
C VAL A 65 -7.50 1.79 -8.11
N ASN A 66 -8.57 1.94 -8.89
CA ASN A 66 -9.34 3.18 -8.97
C ASN A 66 -9.93 3.60 -7.61
N MET A 67 -10.42 2.64 -6.82
CA MET A 67 -10.92 2.91 -5.47
C MET A 67 -9.80 3.47 -4.59
N PHE A 68 -8.61 2.87 -4.59
CA PHE A 68 -7.48 3.40 -3.85
C PHE A 68 -7.10 4.81 -4.31
N CYS A 69 -7.05 5.07 -5.62
CA CYS A 69 -6.79 6.42 -6.14
C CYS A 69 -7.86 7.46 -5.75
N GLN A 70 -9.09 7.02 -5.45
CA GLN A 70 -10.19 7.91 -5.06
C GLN A 70 -10.16 8.26 -3.56
N PHE A 71 -9.78 7.31 -2.71
CA PHE A 71 -9.89 7.45 -1.25
C PHE A 71 -8.54 7.61 -0.54
N PHE A 72 -7.42 7.29 -1.20
CA PHE A 72 -6.08 7.34 -0.64
C PHE A 72 -5.20 8.31 -1.43
N THR A 73 -4.22 8.89 -0.73
CA THR A 73 -3.15 9.64 -1.39
C THR A 73 -2.09 8.67 -1.90
N VAL A 74 -1.87 8.66 -3.22
CA VAL A 74 -0.83 7.83 -3.84
C VAL A 74 0.51 8.56 -3.79
N ILE A 75 1.52 7.93 -3.21
CA ILE A 75 2.86 8.47 -3.07
C ILE A 75 3.73 7.97 -4.22
N PRO A 76 4.25 8.86 -5.09
CA PRO A 76 5.23 8.48 -6.08
C PRO A 76 6.64 8.41 -5.47
N GLU A 77 7.42 7.44 -5.94
CA GLU A 77 8.84 7.32 -5.67
C GLU A 77 9.66 8.01 -6.78
N THR A 78 10.79 8.56 -6.37
CA THR A 78 11.79 9.16 -7.25
C THR A 78 13.01 8.27 -7.32
N ALA A 79 13.87 8.45 -8.33
CA ALA A 79 15.15 7.76 -8.39
C ALA A 79 15.99 7.97 -7.11
N SER A 80 15.85 9.12 -6.45
CA SER A 80 16.51 9.39 -5.16
C SER A 80 15.98 8.52 -4.03
N ASP A 81 14.68 8.19 -4.02
CA ASP A 81 14.11 7.27 -3.03
C ASP A 81 14.70 5.87 -3.22
N PHE A 82 14.80 5.39 -4.46
CA PHE A 82 15.44 4.12 -4.78
C PHE A 82 16.91 4.09 -4.36
N MET A 83 17.71 5.10 -4.75
CA MET A 83 19.13 5.17 -4.37
C MET A 83 19.29 5.14 -2.84
N THR A 84 18.48 5.92 -2.12
CA THR A 84 18.49 5.95 -0.65
C THR A 84 18.22 4.57 -0.05
N VAL A 85 17.28 3.82 -0.61
CA VAL A 85 16.94 2.46 -0.11
C VAL A 85 18.04 1.46 -0.46
N THR A 86 18.56 1.49 -1.68
CA THR A 86 19.59 0.55 -2.14
C THR A 86 20.96 0.77 -1.50
N GLU A 87 21.24 1.98 -1.04
CA GLU A 87 22.49 2.33 -0.34
C GLU A 87 22.41 2.09 1.18
N LYS A 88 21.20 1.89 1.73
CA LYS A 88 21.04 1.55 3.15
C LYS A 88 21.61 0.15 3.42
N PRO A 89 22.49 0.00 4.42
CA PRO A 89 22.97 -1.31 4.82
C PRO A 89 21.81 -2.17 5.36
N ASN A 90 21.82 -3.46 5.03
CA ASN A 90 20.81 -4.45 5.43
C ASN A 90 19.40 -4.25 4.84
N THR A 91 19.26 -3.53 3.72
CA THR A 91 18.02 -3.60 2.93
C THR A 91 17.93 -4.99 2.28
N GLU A 92 17.03 -5.84 2.74
CA GLU A 92 16.77 -7.17 2.17
C GLU A 92 15.55 -7.17 1.24
N ASP A 93 14.52 -6.39 1.59
CA ASP A 93 13.31 -6.22 0.80
C ASP A 93 13.21 -4.79 0.24
N LEU A 94 13.12 -4.69 -1.08
CA LEU A 94 13.04 -3.41 -1.78
C LEU A 94 11.68 -2.75 -1.58
N GLU A 95 10.59 -3.53 -1.51
CA GLU A 95 9.24 -3.00 -1.32
C GLU A 95 9.15 -2.32 0.05
N ASP A 96 9.46 -3.08 1.11
CA ASP A 96 9.45 -2.56 2.49
C ASP A 96 10.39 -1.37 2.62
N GLY A 97 11.56 -1.44 2.01
CA GLY A 97 12.53 -0.34 2.01
C GLY A 97 11.95 0.93 1.39
N LEU A 98 11.24 0.83 0.26
CA LEU A 98 10.60 1.97 -0.42
C LEU A 98 9.39 2.48 0.34
N GLN A 99 8.56 1.62 0.92
CA GLN A 99 7.44 2.01 1.78
C GLN A 99 7.95 2.79 3.00
N GLN A 100 8.95 2.26 3.70
CA GLN A 100 9.58 2.94 4.84
C GLN A 100 10.21 4.28 4.44
N GLN A 101 10.86 4.33 3.27
CA GLN A 101 11.41 5.58 2.74
C GLN A 101 10.31 6.62 2.46
N CYS A 102 9.18 6.20 1.89
CA CYS A 102 8.03 7.07 1.67
C CYS A 102 7.40 7.55 2.99
N ALA A 103 7.19 6.64 3.94
CA ALA A 103 6.68 6.96 5.27
C ALA A 103 7.59 7.95 5.99
N ALA A 104 8.90 7.72 6.02
CA ALA A 104 9.86 8.63 6.64
C ALA A 104 9.88 10.01 5.97
N ARG A 105 9.85 10.06 4.63
CA ARG A 105 9.85 11.32 3.85
C ARG A 105 8.61 12.18 4.14
N LEU A 106 7.45 11.55 4.34
CA LEU A 106 6.18 12.24 4.55
C LEU A 106 5.70 12.24 6.01
N LYS A 107 6.48 11.64 6.93
CA LYS A 107 6.15 11.48 8.35
C LYS A 107 4.80 10.78 8.56
N LEU A 108 4.65 9.64 7.89
CA LEU A 108 3.48 8.79 7.98
C LEU A 108 3.72 7.70 9.03
N ASP A 109 2.63 7.31 9.67
CA ASP A 109 2.57 6.14 10.55
C ASP A 109 2.34 4.87 9.74
#